data_AF-A0A7V3P309-F1
#
_entry.id   AF-A0A7V3P309-F1
#
_cell.length_a   1.000
_cell.length_b   1.000
_cell.length_c   1.000
_cell.angle_alpha   90.00
_cell.angle_beta   90.00
_cell.angle_gamma   90.00
#
_symmetry.space_group_name_H-M   'P 1'
#
loop_
_entity.id
_entity.type
_entity.pdbx_description
1 polymer ?
#
loop_
_entity_poly.entity_id
_entity_poly.type
_entity_poly.pdbx_seq_one_letter_code
_entity_poly.pdbx_strand_id
1 'polypeptide(L)'
;MTRRRIGFTTTIPVEVVYAAGCVPVDLNNVFITSSDPGSLVARAELDGYPRTACGWIKGIYSTVLQGDYDAVIAVVEGDCSQTQAMVETLAATGVEIIPFSYPYGRDADLLRAQIEELILRLGTTWEATIEWKKKLDRVRREVWRLDELTWTRGTVSSYQNHYYQVCCSDFNGDPDAFLEEVLRVNRQAAEAQPEDQGGNQPIRLGYIGVPPIFTDFYDWIESIGAKIVFNEVQRQFSMPFDTQDLVEQYLRYTYPYDIFGRIEDIKTEVKKRNLAGLIHYTQTFCFRQIQDMVIRRCIDVPILTIEGDAPCPLDARTKLRLESFVEMLSQPINRR
;
A
#
# COMPACT_ATOMS: atom_id res chain seq x y z
N MET A 1 15.71 -27.60 6.76
CA MET A 1 14.24 -27.50 6.72
C MET A 1 13.92 -26.21 5.99
N THR A 2 13.14 -26.28 4.91
CA THR A 2 12.62 -25.10 4.21
C THR A 2 11.73 -24.32 5.18
N ARG A 3 11.91 -22.99 5.26
CA ARG A 3 11.04 -22.14 6.10
C ARG A 3 9.64 -22.11 5.47
N ARG A 4 8.60 -22.21 6.30
CA ARG A 4 7.21 -22.12 5.84
C ARG A 4 6.96 -20.77 5.18
N ARG A 5 6.30 -20.74 4.02
CA ARG A 5 5.91 -19.53 3.29
C ARG A 5 4.45 -19.22 3.60
N ILE A 6 4.20 -18.04 4.15
CA ILE A 6 2.88 -17.60 4.55
C ILE A 6 2.48 -16.42 3.67
N GLY A 7 1.58 -16.68 2.72
CA GLY A 7 0.99 -15.62 1.89
C GLY A 7 0.05 -14.75 2.71
N PHE A 8 -0.15 -13.49 2.33
CA PHE A 8 -1.20 -12.67 2.93
C PHE A 8 -1.82 -11.69 1.93
N THR A 9 -3.09 -11.35 2.14
CA THR A 9 -3.89 -10.58 1.16
C THR A 9 -3.74 -9.07 1.25
N THR A 10 -3.24 -8.56 2.37
CA THR A 10 -2.98 -7.13 2.63
C THR A 10 -2.09 -7.01 3.87
N THR A 11 -1.61 -5.80 4.19
CA THR A 11 -0.74 -5.61 5.37
C THR A 11 -1.41 -6.15 6.63
N ILE A 12 -0.68 -6.98 7.36
CA ILE A 12 -1.05 -7.64 8.62
C ILE A 12 0.05 -7.39 9.68
N PRO A 13 -0.15 -7.81 10.94
CA PRO A 13 0.90 -7.98 11.95
C PRO A 13 2.03 -8.95 11.53
N VAL A 14 2.83 -8.56 10.53
CA VAL A 14 3.88 -9.37 9.89
C VAL A 14 4.99 -9.77 10.86
N GLU A 15 5.15 -9.00 11.95
CA GLU A 15 6.01 -9.33 13.09
C GLU A 15 5.74 -10.75 13.61
N VAL A 16 4.46 -11.17 13.66
CA VAL A 16 4.05 -12.49 14.13
C VAL A 16 4.55 -13.59 13.19
N VAL A 17 4.50 -13.35 11.88
CA VAL A 17 4.94 -14.31 10.85
C VAL A 17 6.45 -14.54 10.94
N TYR A 18 7.22 -13.46 11.06
CA TYR A 18 8.67 -13.56 11.27
C TYR A 18 9.03 -14.20 12.62
N ALA A 19 8.28 -13.89 13.68
CA ALA A 19 8.45 -14.48 15.00
C ALA A 19 8.18 -15.99 15.02
N ALA A 20 7.33 -16.49 14.12
CA ALA A 20 7.10 -17.92 13.90
C ALA A 20 8.18 -18.59 13.03
N GLY A 21 9.24 -17.86 12.64
CA GLY A 21 10.31 -18.36 11.76
C GLY A 21 9.85 -18.63 10.33
N CYS A 22 8.70 -18.09 9.93
CA CYS A 22 8.13 -18.22 8.60
C CYS A 22 8.63 -17.09 7.67
N VAL A 23 8.43 -17.25 6.38
CA VAL A 23 8.68 -16.23 5.36
C VAL A 23 7.33 -15.60 4.98
N PRO A 24 7.06 -14.35 5.38
CA PRO A 24 5.87 -13.64 4.93
C PRO A 24 5.99 -13.30 3.43
N VAL A 25 4.88 -13.38 2.71
CA VAL A 25 4.82 -13.06 1.29
C VAL A 25 3.57 -12.23 1.00
N ASP A 26 3.75 -10.97 0.60
CA ASP A 26 2.64 -10.12 0.17
C ASP A 26 2.14 -10.55 -1.21
N LEU A 27 0.92 -11.09 -1.25
CA LEU A 27 0.34 -11.61 -2.48
C LEU A 27 0.02 -10.51 -3.49
N ASN A 28 -0.17 -9.25 -3.04
CA ASN A 28 -0.34 -8.11 -3.94
C ASN A 28 0.95 -7.82 -4.70
N ASN A 29 2.08 -7.82 -3.99
CA ASN A 29 3.39 -7.57 -4.59
C ASN A 29 3.75 -8.69 -5.57
N VAL A 30 3.53 -9.96 -5.20
CA VAL A 30 3.77 -11.10 -6.10
C VAL A 30 2.87 -11.04 -7.33
N PHE A 31 1.59 -10.71 -7.17
CA PHE A 31 0.66 -10.56 -8.28
C PHE A 31 1.12 -9.48 -9.27
N ILE A 32 1.26 -8.23 -8.80
CA ILE A 32 1.46 -7.08 -9.68
C ILE A 32 2.85 -7.07 -10.34
N THR A 33 3.84 -7.71 -9.71
CA THR A 33 5.20 -7.83 -10.25
C THR A 33 5.45 -9.13 -11.03
N SER A 34 4.43 -9.97 -11.18
CA SER A 34 4.54 -11.16 -12.03
C SER A 34 4.88 -10.79 -13.48
N SER A 35 5.44 -11.73 -14.25
CA SER A 35 5.83 -11.47 -15.64
C SER A 35 4.63 -11.21 -16.56
N ASP A 36 3.44 -11.70 -16.20
CA ASP A 36 2.19 -11.47 -16.92
C ASP A 36 1.01 -11.40 -15.93
N PRO A 37 0.82 -10.26 -15.24
CA PRO A 37 -0.24 -10.10 -14.25
C PRO A 37 -1.63 -10.10 -14.89
N GLY A 38 -1.73 -9.74 -16.18
CA GLY A 38 -2.98 -9.86 -16.95
C GLY A 38 -3.47 -11.30 -17.06
N SER A 39 -2.55 -12.25 -17.27
CA SER A 39 -2.89 -13.68 -17.32
C SER A 39 -3.45 -14.22 -16.01
N LEU A 40 -2.98 -13.72 -14.87
CA LEU A 40 -3.49 -14.09 -13.55
C LEU A 40 -4.93 -13.60 -13.35
N VAL A 41 -5.25 -12.38 -13.81
CA VAL A 41 -6.64 -11.89 -13.81
C VAL A 41 -7.51 -12.75 -14.72
N ALA A 42 -7.07 -13.02 -15.94
CA ALA A 42 -7.82 -13.83 -16.90
C ALA A 42 -8.05 -15.26 -16.40
N ARG A 43 -7.08 -15.84 -15.66
CA ARG A 43 -7.22 -17.17 -15.07
C ARG A 43 -8.37 -17.27 -14.09
N ALA A 44 -8.51 -16.30 -13.18
CA ALA A 44 -9.63 -16.28 -12.24
C ALA A 44 -10.98 -16.19 -12.97
N GLU A 45 -11.06 -15.41 -14.05
CA GLU A 45 -12.29 -15.32 -14.88
C GLU A 45 -12.61 -16.66 -15.57
N LEU A 46 -11.60 -17.39 -16.05
CA LEU A 46 -11.78 -18.73 -16.61
C LEU A 46 -12.25 -19.74 -15.54
N ASP A 47 -11.79 -19.59 -14.30
CA ASP A 47 -12.21 -20.41 -13.16
C ASP A 47 -13.60 -20.02 -12.61
N GLY A 48 -14.21 -18.96 -13.16
CA GLY A 48 -15.61 -18.60 -12.92
C GLY A 48 -15.83 -17.27 -12.17
N TYR A 49 -14.78 -16.51 -11.87
CA TYR A 49 -14.97 -15.18 -11.30
C TYR A 49 -15.68 -14.26 -12.30
N PRO A 50 -16.67 -13.45 -11.86
CA PRO A 50 -17.32 -12.52 -12.74
C PRO A 50 -16.34 -11.41 -13.16
N ARG A 51 -16.51 -10.88 -14.36
CA ARG A 51 -15.75 -9.70 -14.83
C ARG A 51 -15.90 -8.50 -13.88
N THR A 52 -17.03 -8.44 -13.17
CA THR A 52 -17.33 -7.41 -12.17
C THR A 52 -16.67 -7.63 -10.80
N ALA A 53 -15.77 -8.60 -10.67
CA ALA A 53 -14.91 -8.73 -9.51
C ALA A 53 -13.67 -7.82 -9.65
N CYS A 54 -13.13 -7.38 -8.51
CA CYS A 54 -11.95 -6.52 -8.45
C CYS A 54 -10.72 -7.22 -9.08
N GLY A 55 -9.94 -6.48 -9.88
CA GLY A 55 -8.71 -6.97 -10.51
C GLY A 55 -7.68 -7.54 -9.52
N TRP A 56 -7.49 -6.90 -8.36
CA TRP A 56 -6.60 -7.39 -7.30
C TRP A 56 -7.08 -8.72 -6.71
N ILE A 57 -8.37 -8.89 -6.50
CA ILE A 57 -8.95 -10.14 -5.97
C ILE A 57 -8.75 -11.28 -6.97
N LYS A 58 -9.04 -11.03 -8.24
CA LYS A 58 -8.79 -11.99 -9.33
C LYS A 58 -7.31 -12.37 -9.40
N GLY A 59 -6.43 -11.37 -9.33
CA GLY A 59 -4.98 -11.55 -9.35
C GLY A 59 -4.46 -12.40 -8.19
N ILE A 60 -4.80 -12.01 -6.95
CA ILE A 60 -4.40 -12.71 -5.72
C ILE A 60 -4.89 -14.16 -5.72
N TYR A 61 -6.15 -14.41 -6.11
CA TYR A 61 -6.69 -15.76 -6.22
C TYR A 61 -5.80 -16.65 -7.09
N SER A 62 -5.49 -16.21 -8.31
CA SER A 62 -4.66 -16.97 -9.23
C SER A 62 -3.20 -17.10 -8.75
N THR A 63 -2.66 -16.06 -8.11
CA THR A 63 -1.32 -16.09 -7.50
C THR A 63 -1.23 -17.15 -6.42
N VAL A 64 -2.24 -17.26 -5.55
CA VAL A 64 -2.28 -18.29 -4.50
C VAL A 64 -2.30 -19.68 -5.11
N LEU A 65 -3.14 -19.93 -6.12
CA LEU A 65 -3.27 -21.25 -6.75
C LEU A 65 -2.02 -21.71 -7.51
N GLN A 66 -1.23 -20.78 -8.04
CA GLN A 66 0.00 -21.09 -8.78
C GLN A 66 1.25 -21.12 -7.89
N GLY A 67 1.19 -20.50 -6.71
CA GLY A 67 2.30 -20.43 -5.78
C GLY A 67 2.38 -21.63 -4.85
N ASP A 68 3.53 -21.74 -4.18
CA ASP A 68 3.78 -22.72 -3.14
C ASP A 68 3.77 -22.00 -1.79
N TYR A 69 2.62 -22.05 -1.12
CA TYR A 69 2.34 -21.40 0.16
C TYR A 69 1.80 -22.45 1.15
N ASP A 70 2.33 -22.47 2.37
CA ASP A 70 1.87 -23.39 3.41
C ASP A 70 0.52 -22.97 4.01
N ALA A 71 0.25 -21.66 4.02
CA ALA A 71 -1.02 -21.07 4.41
C ALA A 71 -1.14 -19.63 3.87
N VAL A 72 -2.35 -19.11 3.81
CA VAL A 72 -2.65 -17.72 3.45
C VAL A 72 -3.39 -17.03 4.59
N ILE A 73 -2.82 -15.92 5.10
CA ILE A 73 -3.52 -15.04 6.04
C ILE A 73 -4.42 -14.10 5.24
N ALA A 74 -5.73 -14.22 5.43
CA ALA A 74 -6.70 -13.44 4.69
C ALA A 74 -7.40 -12.44 5.61
N VAL A 75 -7.32 -11.15 5.26
CA VAL A 75 -7.99 -10.08 6.00
C VAL A 75 -9.45 -9.99 5.58
N VAL A 76 -10.33 -10.58 6.39
CA VAL A 76 -11.78 -10.71 6.07
C VAL A 76 -12.60 -9.51 6.55
N GLU A 77 -12.06 -8.67 7.42
CA GLU A 77 -12.65 -7.40 7.85
C GLU A 77 -11.60 -6.27 7.82
N GLY A 78 -12.00 -5.10 7.33
CA GLY A 78 -11.19 -3.88 7.29
C GLY A 78 -10.51 -3.59 5.95
N ASP A 79 -10.25 -4.59 5.11
CA ASP A 79 -9.61 -4.37 3.81
C ASP A 79 -10.58 -4.32 2.63
N CYS A 80 -10.93 -5.45 2.01
CA CYS A 80 -11.75 -5.52 0.81
C CYS A 80 -13.04 -6.31 1.05
N SER A 81 -14.18 -5.77 0.61
CA SER A 81 -15.50 -6.41 0.74
C SER A 81 -15.63 -7.72 -0.05
N GLN A 82 -14.69 -8.00 -0.96
CA GLN A 82 -14.66 -9.22 -1.78
C GLN A 82 -13.74 -10.31 -1.19
N THR A 83 -12.92 -10.01 -0.17
CA THR A 83 -11.95 -10.98 0.37
C THR A 83 -12.63 -12.21 0.96
N GLN A 84 -13.76 -12.05 1.64
CA GLN A 84 -14.51 -13.19 2.19
C GLN A 84 -14.92 -14.19 1.11
N ALA A 85 -15.49 -13.72 0.00
CA ALA A 85 -15.86 -14.58 -1.11
C ALA A 85 -14.63 -15.25 -1.75
N MET A 86 -13.51 -14.53 -1.86
CA MET A 86 -12.27 -15.09 -2.38
C MET A 86 -11.73 -16.22 -1.50
N VAL A 87 -11.72 -16.01 -0.20
CA VAL A 87 -11.31 -17.01 0.80
C VAL A 87 -12.11 -18.30 0.68
N GLU A 88 -13.43 -18.21 0.52
CA GLU A 88 -14.30 -19.39 0.38
C GLU A 88 -13.95 -20.19 -0.90
N THR A 89 -13.66 -19.51 -2.01
CA THR A 89 -13.24 -20.19 -3.25
C THR A 89 -11.85 -20.83 -3.14
N LEU A 90 -10.89 -20.19 -2.45
CA LEU A 90 -9.55 -20.75 -2.21
C LEU A 90 -9.59 -21.94 -1.24
N ALA A 91 -10.41 -21.86 -0.19
CA ALA A 91 -10.59 -22.97 0.75
C ALA A 91 -11.16 -24.21 0.03
N ALA A 92 -12.06 -24.02 -0.95
CA ALA A 92 -12.61 -25.10 -1.76
C ALA A 92 -11.55 -25.84 -2.62
N THR A 93 -10.40 -25.21 -2.89
CA THR A 93 -9.27 -25.85 -3.60
C THR A 93 -8.25 -26.48 -2.65
N GLY A 94 -8.52 -26.49 -1.33
CA GLY A 94 -7.64 -27.07 -0.31
C GLY A 94 -6.53 -26.16 0.18
N VAL A 95 -6.57 -24.85 -0.11
CA VAL A 95 -5.63 -23.87 0.45
C VAL A 95 -5.93 -23.68 1.93
N GLU A 96 -4.91 -23.76 2.78
CA GLU A 96 -5.03 -23.46 4.21
C GLU A 96 -5.19 -21.95 4.41
N ILE A 97 -6.32 -21.52 4.98
CA ILE A 97 -6.62 -20.11 5.24
C ILE A 97 -6.56 -19.80 6.74
N ILE A 98 -5.86 -18.74 7.09
CA ILE A 98 -5.84 -18.15 8.43
C ILE A 98 -6.60 -16.81 8.37
N PRO A 99 -7.83 -16.72 8.88
CA PRO A 99 -8.55 -15.45 8.87
C PRO A 99 -7.92 -14.47 9.85
N PHE A 100 -7.95 -13.18 9.50
CA PHE A 100 -7.58 -12.07 10.38
C PHE A 100 -8.57 -10.92 10.17
N SER A 101 -8.91 -10.19 11.22
CA SER A 101 -9.80 -9.03 11.14
C SER A 101 -9.19 -7.79 11.76
N TYR A 102 -9.33 -6.66 11.06
CA TYR A 102 -9.24 -5.35 11.70
C TYR A 102 -10.65 -4.93 12.13
N PRO A 103 -10.94 -4.86 13.44
CA PRO A 103 -12.29 -4.61 13.93
C PRO A 103 -12.75 -3.20 13.53
N TYR A 104 -13.94 -3.08 12.92
CA TYR A 104 -14.46 -1.81 12.39
C TYR A 104 -14.41 -0.65 13.38
N GLY A 105 -14.69 -0.91 14.66
CA GLY A 105 -14.71 0.09 15.74
C GLY A 105 -13.34 0.60 16.17
N ARG A 106 -12.24 0.12 15.56
CA ARG A 106 -10.86 0.44 15.97
C ARG A 106 -10.64 0.15 17.47
N ASP A 107 -11.19 -0.98 17.90
CA ASP A 107 -11.17 -1.42 19.30
C ASP A 107 -9.85 -2.13 19.62
N ALA A 108 -9.16 -1.66 20.66
CA ALA A 108 -7.84 -2.14 21.04
C ALA A 108 -7.86 -3.59 21.57
N ASP A 109 -8.87 -3.95 22.34
CA ASP A 109 -8.97 -5.28 22.96
C ASP A 109 -9.32 -6.32 21.89
N LEU A 110 -10.22 -5.99 20.96
CA LEU A 110 -10.54 -6.86 19.83
C LEU A 110 -9.34 -7.04 18.89
N LEU A 111 -8.60 -5.97 18.58
CA LEU A 111 -7.40 -6.09 17.75
C LEU A 111 -6.31 -6.93 18.43
N ARG A 112 -6.11 -6.73 19.74
CA ARG A 112 -5.20 -7.57 20.54
C ARG A 112 -5.59 -9.05 20.45
N ALA A 113 -6.86 -9.37 20.59
CA ALA A 113 -7.36 -10.74 20.49
C ALA A 113 -7.10 -11.35 19.10
N GLN A 114 -7.24 -10.58 18.02
CA GLN A 114 -6.92 -11.02 16.66
C GLN A 114 -5.42 -11.32 16.49
N ILE A 115 -4.55 -10.49 17.07
CA ILE A 115 -3.10 -10.73 17.09
C ILE A 115 -2.75 -11.97 17.92
N GLU A 116 -3.40 -12.16 19.08
CA GLU A 116 -3.22 -13.33 19.94
C GLU A 116 -3.60 -14.64 19.24
N GLU A 117 -4.72 -14.66 18.52
CA GLU A 117 -5.12 -15.82 17.73
C GLU A 117 -4.10 -16.13 16.63
N LEU A 118 -3.56 -15.09 15.95
CA LEU A 118 -2.51 -15.27 14.95
C LEU A 118 -1.22 -15.83 15.56
N ILE A 119 -0.82 -15.35 16.74
CA ILE A 119 0.33 -15.85 17.51
C ILE A 119 0.16 -17.33 17.83
N LEU A 120 -1.01 -17.72 18.34
CA LEU A 120 -1.34 -19.11 18.66
C LEU A 120 -1.34 -19.99 17.40
N ARG A 121 -1.98 -19.54 16.33
CA ARG A 121 -2.12 -20.29 15.07
C ARG A 121 -0.78 -20.57 14.40
N LEU A 122 0.14 -19.60 14.46
CA LEU A 122 1.48 -19.72 13.85
C LEU A 122 2.51 -20.37 14.78
N GLY A 123 2.21 -20.49 16.07
CA GLY A 123 3.04 -21.16 17.07
C GLY A 123 4.22 -20.30 17.54
N THR A 124 3.99 -19.00 17.76
CA THR A 124 5.00 -18.08 18.32
C THR A 124 4.53 -17.49 19.66
N THR A 125 5.19 -16.45 20.16
CA THR A 125 4.82 -15.76 21.40
C THR A 125 4.79 -14.24 21.23
N TRP A 126 4.14 -13.55 22.17
CA TRP A 126 4.16 -12.09 22.23
C TRP A 126 5.58 -11.54 22.36
N GLU A 127 6.42 -12.15 23.20
CA GLU A 127 7.79 -11.71 23.42
C GLU A 127 8.60 -11.77 22.13
N ALA A 128 8.53 -12.90 21.40
CA ALA A 128 9.21 -13.03 20.11
C ALA A 128 8.67 -12.03 19.08
N THR A 129 7.36 -11.80 19.07
CA THR A 129 6.71 -10.82 18.19
C THR A 129 7.20 -9.39 18.47
N ILE A 130 7.33 -9.00 19.73
CA ILE A 130 7.83 -7.68 20.12
C ILE A 130 9.31 -7.50 19.79
N GLU A 131 10.14 -8.54 19.90
CA GLU A 131 11.53 -8.48 19.43
C GLU A 131 11.61 -8.26 17.91
N TRP A 132 10.73 -8.92 17.14
CA TRP A 132 10.61 -8.65 15.71
C TRP A 132 10.09 -7.25 15.41
N LYS A 133 9.12 -6.73 16.17
CA LYS A 133 8.70 -5.33 16.05
C LYS A 133 9.90 -4.38 16.14
N LYS A 134 10.73 -4.52 17.17
CA LYS A 134 11.93 -3.67 17.33
C LYS A 134 12.87 -3.77 16.13
N LYS A 135 13.04 -4.98 15.57
CA LYS A 135 13.87 -5.18 14.37
C LYS A 135 13.27 -4.48 13.16
N LEU A 136 11.99 -4.68 12.88
CA LEU A 136 11.30 -4.12 11.71
C LEU A 136 11.13 -2.59 11.82
N ASP A 137 10.96 -2.05 13.03
CA ASP A 137 10.89 -0.61 13.28
C ASP A 137 12.18 0.11 12.85
N ARG A 138 13.34 -0.53 13.02
CA ARG A 138 14.62 0.03 12.52
C ARG A 138 14.58 0.19 11.00
N VAL A 139 14.00 -0.77 10.30
CA VAL A 139 13.87 -0.75 8.84
C VAL A 139 12.85 0.29 8.39
N ARG A 140 11.68 0.33 9.04
CA ARG A 140 10.62 1.31 8.77
C ARG A 140 11.11 2.75 8.96
N ARG A 141 11.89 3.04 10.00
CA ARG A 141 12.49 4.37 10.23
C ARG A 141 13.35 4.85 9.05
N GLU A 142 14.09 3.95 8.42
CA GLU A 142 14.87 4.30 7.22
C GLU A 142 13.97 4.57 6.01
N VAL A 143 12.84 3.87 5.89
CA VAL A 143 11.82 4.18 4.86
C VAL A 143 11.09 5.50 5.17
N TRP A 144 10.88 5.86 6.43
CA TRP A 144 10.35 7.19 6.79
C TRP A 144 11.32 8.29 6.39
N ARG A 145 12.63 8.05 6.54
CA ARG A 145 13.67 8.98 6.08
C ARG A 145 13.68 9.09 4.55
N LEU A 146 13.51 7.98 3.83
CA LEU A 146 13.36 7.97 2.38
C LEU A 146 12.14 8.80 1.94
N ASP A 147 11.02 8.62 2.63
CA ASP A 147 9.81 9.42 2.40
C ASP A 147 10.03 10.90 2.68
N GLU A 148 10.72 11.25 3.77
CA GLU A 148 11.10 12.63 4.08
C GLU A 148 11.97 13.26 2.98
N LEU A 149 12.99 12.56 2.50
CA LEU A 149 13.88 13.03 1.42
C LEU A 149 13.10 13.29 0.12
N THR A 150 12.05 12.50 -0.14
CA THR A 150 11.18 12.65 -1.32
C THR A 150 10.53 14.04 -1.38
N TRP A 151 10.00 14.55 -0.25
CA TRP A 151 9.27 15.82 -0.24
C TRP A 151 10.07 17.02 0.28
N THR A 152 11.15 16.80 1.03
CA THR A 152 12.02 17.89 1.51
C THR A 152 13.10 18.26 0.51
N ARG A 153 13.68 17.29 -0.20
CA ARG A 153 14.77 17.50 -1.17
C ARG A 153 14.41 17.18 -2.61
N GLY A 154 13.37 16.37 -2.85
CA GLY A 154 13.02 15.92 -4.20
C GLY A 154 14.02 14.92 -4.80
N THR A 155 14.95 14.37 -4.01
CA THR A 155 16.04 13.53 -4.51
C THR A 155 15.70 12.04 -4.62
N VAL A 156 14.50 11.65 -4.18
CA VAL A 156 13.93 10.31 -4.36
C VAL A 156 12.78 10.43 -5.36
N SER A 157 12.70 9.51 -6.33
CA SER A 157 11.61 9.53 -7.30
C SER A 157 10.30 9.06 -6.69
N SER A 158 9.20 9.44 -7.33
CA SER A 158 7.82 9.05 -6.97
C SER A 158 7.67 7.52 -6.95
N TYR A 159 8.25 6.84 -7.94
CA TYR A 159 8.25 5.38 -8.02
C TYR A 159 9.07 4.74 -6.90
N GLN A 160 10.27 5.25 -6.60
CA GLN A 160 11.09 4.72 -5.50
C GLN A 160 10.37 4.88 -4.16
N ASN A 161 9.78 6.05 -3.89
CA ASN A 161 8.99 6.29 -2.70
C ASN A 161 7.85 5.27 -2.56
N HIS A 162 7.08 5.08 -3.64
CA HIS A 162 6.03 4.07 -3.70
C HIS A 162 6.55 2.66 -3.41
N TYR A 163 7.56 2.21 -4.14
CA TYR A 163 8.13 0.88 -4.06
C TYR A 163 8.59 0.54 -2.64
N TYR A 164 9.45 1.37 -2.04
CA TYR A 164 9.98 1.07 -0.70
C TYR A 164 8.90 1.13 0.39
N GLN A 165 7.86 1.94 0.21
CA GLN A 165 6.73 1.96 1.13
C GLN A 165 5.90 0.66 1.03
N VAL A 166 5.51 0.22 -0.17
CA VAL A 166 4.72 -1.01 -0.30
C VAL A 166 5.51 -2.26 0.08
N CYS A 167 6.83 -2.28 -0.15
CA CYS A 167 7.69 -3.37 0.28
C CYS A 167 7.82 -3.46 1.81
N CYS A 168 7.36 -2.49 2.61
CA CYS A 168 7.33 -2.66 4.07
C CYS A 168 6.27 -3.66 4.57
N SER A 169 5.38 -4.17 3.71
CA SER A 169 4.40 -5.19 4.09
C SER A 169 5.05 -6.53 4.42
N ASP A 170 6.07 -6.94 3.66
CA ASP A 170 6.84 -8.18 3.85
C ASP A 170 8.36 -8.01 3.78
N PHE A 171 8.87 -6.78 3.66
CA PHE A 171 10.30 -6.45 3.54
C PHE A 171 11.01 -7.27 2.44
N ASN A 172 10.31 -7.59 1.35
CA ASN A 172 10.78 -8.47 0.28
C ASN A 172 11.26 -9.85 0.78
N GLY A 173 10.74 -10.32 1.92
CA GLY A 173 11.09 -11.58 2.55
C GLY A 173 12.40 -11.58 3.35
N ASP A 174 13.23 -10.54 3.25
CA ASP A 174 14.49 -10.41 3.98
C ASP A 174 14.69 -8.97 4.52
N PRO A 175 14.30 -8.72 5.79
CA PRO A 175 14.41 -7.39 6.40
C PRO A 175 15.83 -6.83 6.48
N ASP A 176 16.85 -7.70 6.58
CA ASP A 176 18.24 -7.24 6.71
C ASP A 176 18.76 -6.79 5.34
N ALA A 177 18.53 -7.58 4.29
CA ALA A 177 18.88 -7.19 2.92
C ALA A 177 18.10 -5.94 2.45
N PHE A 178 16.80 -5.87 2.77
CA PHE A 178 15.98 -4.70 2.45
C PHE A 178 16.48 -3.45 3.18
N LEU A 179 16.91 -3.55 4.44
CA LEU A 179 17.51 -2.43 5.17
C LEU A 179 18.78 -1.92 4.49
N GLU A 180 19.68 -2.81 4.06
CA GLU A 180 20.90 -2.42 3.34
C GLU A 180 20.57 -1.67 2.04
N GLU A 181 19.54 -2.12 1.33
CA GLU A 181 19.06 -1.46 0.12
C GLU A 181 18.54 -0.05 0.39
N VAL A 182 17.66 0.12 1.38
CA VAL A 182 17.09 1.42 1.76
C VAL A 182 18.20 2.38 2.23
N LEU A 183 19.17 1.90 3.02
CA LEU A 183 20.31 2.71 3.47
C LEU A 183 21.17 3.21 2.29
N ARG A 184 21.35 2.37 1.25
CA ARG A 184 22.07 2.78 0.03
C ARG A 184 21.31 3.89 -0.70
N VAL A 185 19.99 3.75 -0.86
CA VAL A 185 19.16 4.77 -1.52
C VAL A 185 19.13 6.07 -0.72
N ASN A 186 18.96 6.01 0.60
CA ASN A 186 19.00 7.19 1.48
C ASN A 186 20.33 7.94 1.36
N ARG A 187 21.46 7.23 1.28
CA ARG A 187 22.78 7.85 1.09
C ARG A 187 22.88 8.57 -0.25
N GLN A 188 22.52 7.88 -1.34
CA GLN A 188 22.52 8.46 -2.69
C GLN A 188 21.63 9.71 -2.76
N ALA A 189 20.42 9.63 -2.21
CA ALA A 189 19.47 10.74 -2.19
C ALA A 189 19.93 11.91 -1.31
N ALA A 190 20.66 11.66 -0.22
CA ALA A 190 21.21 12.72 0.64
C ALA A 190 22.39 13.45 -0.02
N GLU A 191 23.20 12.74 -0.82
CA GLU A 191 24.36 13.29 -1.55
C GLU A 191 23.95 14.01 -2.85
N ALA A 192 22.82 13.63 -3.44
CA ALA A 192 22.28 14.26 -4.64
C ALA A 192 21.94 15.75 -4.43
N GLN A 193 22.09 16.54 -5.50
CA GLN A 193 21.67 17.94 -5.51
C GLN A 193 20.14 18.03 -5.34
N PRO A 194 19.65 18.83 -4.38
CA PRO A 194 18.22 19.09 -4.22
C PRO A 194 17.55 19.61 -5.50
N GLU A 195 16.33 19.14 -5.76
CA GLU A 195 15.56 19.46 -6.97
C GLU A 195 15.18 20.95 -7.04
N ASP A 196 15.08 21.63 -5.89
CA ASP A 196 14.76 23.05 -5.78
C ASP A 196 15.87 23.99 -6.28
N GLN A 197 17.10 23.50 -6.47
CA GLN A 197 18.23 24.27 -6.99
C GLN A 197 18.27 24.33 -8.53
N GLY A 198 17.41 23.58 -9.22
CA GLY A 198 17.36 23.46 -10.69
C GLY A 198 16.48 24.48 -11.43
N GLY A 199 15.80 25.39 -10.73
CA GLY A 199 15.03 26.49 -11.33
C GLY A 199 13.62 26.16 -11.83
N ASN A 200 13.23 24.89 -11.95
CA ASN A 200 11.84 24.48 -12.26
C ASN A 200 11.37 23.41 -11.27
N GLN A 201 10.58 23.80 -10.27
CA GLN A 201 10.07 22.86 -9.27
C GLN A 201 8.85 22.10 -9.80
N PRO A 202 8.77 20.77 -9.64
CA PRO A 202 7.61 20.00 -10.07
C PRO A 202 6.38 20.34 -9.22
N ILE A 203 5.20 20.18 -9.81
CA ILE A 203 3.93 20.27 -9.07
C ILE A 203 3.86 19.13 -8.06
N ARG A 204 3.80 19.49 -6.77
CA ARG A 204 3.75 18.54 -5.65
C ARG A 204 2.34 17.97 -5.52
N LEU A 205 2.19 16.68 -5.78
CA LEU A 205 0.91 15.97 -5.71
C LEU A 205 0.93 14.92 -4.60
N GLY A 206 -0.26 14.64 -4.08
CA GLY A 206 -0.51 13.44 -3.29
C GLY A 206 -1.29 12.41 -4.09
N TYR A 207 -0.99 11.14 -3.85
CA TYR A 207 -1.74 9.99 -4.31
C TYR A 207 -2.53 9.42 -3.12
N ILE A 208 -3.85 9.26 -3.29
CA ILE A 208 -4.72 8.66 -2.28
C ILE A 208 -5.48 7.47 -2.86
N GLY A 209 -5.77 6.46 -2.03
CA GLY A 209 -6.32 5.17 -2.46
C GLY A 209 -5.29 4.03 -2.46
N VAL A 210 -5.75 2.82 -2.80
CA VAL A 210 -4.91 1.60 -2.85
C VAL A 210 -3.77 1.75 -3.88
N PRO A 211 -2.65 1.00 -3.76
CA PRO A 211 -1.61 0.96 -4.79
C PRO A 211 -2.17 0.88 -6.22
N PRO A 212 -1.62 1.63 -7.18
CA PRO A 212 -2.17 1.66 -8.53
C PRO A 212 -1.93 0.31 -9.21
N ILE A 213 -2.92 -0.17 -9.96
CA ILE A 213 -2.75 -1.35 -10.82
C ILE A 213 -2.01 -1.01 -12.12
N PHE A 214 -1.84 0.27 -12.41
CA PHE A 214 -1.15 0.76 -13.59
C PHE A 214 0.36 0.54 -13.51
N THR A 215 0.96 0.14 -14.63
CA THR A 215 2.39 -0.20 -14.68
C THR A 215 3.32 1.00 -14.88
N ASP A 216 2.81 2.13 -15.39
CA ASP A 216 3.59 3.32 -15.77
C ASP A 216 3.13 4.61 -15.06
N PHE A 217 2.30 4.52 -14.02
CA PHE A 217 1.66 5.69 -13.40
C PHE A 217 2.66 6.71 -12.86
N TYR A 218 3.60 6.27 -12.03
CA TYR A 218 4.56 7.17 -11.39
C TYR A 218 5.51 7.82 -12.40
N ASP A 219 6.03 7.04 -13.34
CA ASP A 219 6.91 7.53 -14.41
C ASP A 219 6.18 8.53 -15.31
N TRP A 220 4.91 8.27 -15.63
CA TRP A 220 4.09 9.19 -16.41
C TRP A 220 3.88 10.53 -15.69
N ILE A 221 3.55 10.51 -14.39
CA ILE A 221 3.38 11.73 -13.59
C ILE A 221 4.65 12.58 -13.59
N GLU A 222 5.82 11.96 -13.41
CA GLU A 222 7.09 12.68 -13.45
C GLU A 222 7.40 13.24 -14.83
N SER A 223 7.07 12.52 -15.90
CA SER A 223 7.28 12.96 -17.27
C SER A 223 6.50 14.23 -17.65
N ILE A 224 5.37 14.50 -16.97
CA ILE A 224 4.53 15.68 -17.21
C ILE A 224 4.79 16.83 -16.23
N GLY A 225 5.91 16.79 -15.49
CA GLY A 225 6.36 17.89 -14.63
C GLY A 225 5.69 17.95 -13.25
N ALA A 226 5.13 16.84 -12.78
CA ALA A 226 4.60 16.69 -11.42
C ALA A 226 5.35 15.62 -10.64
N LYS A 227 5.20 15.59 -9.32
CA LYS A 227 5.85 14.61 -8.46
C LYS A 227 4.90 14.13 -7.38
N ILE A 228 4.78 12.82 -7.20
CA ILE A 228 4.04 12.25 -6.08
C ILE A 228 4.96 12.28 -4.87
N VAL A 229 4.70 13.21 -3.96
CA VAL A 229 5.48 13.39 -2.74
C VAL A 229 4.73 12.91 -1.50
N PHE A 230 3.56 12.29 -1.68
CA PHE A 230 2.74 11.66 -0.65
C PHE A 230 1.95 10.51 -1.27
N ASN A 231 2.12 9.28 -0.76
CA ASN A 231 1.29 8.13 -1.10
C ASN A 231 0.53 7.71 0.16
N GLU A 232 -0.79 7.89 0.19
CA GLU A 232 -1.59 7.70 1.40
C GLU A 232 -1.53 6.28 1.95
N VAL A 233 -2.04 5.29 1.20
CA VAL A 233 -2.16 3.90 1.69
C VAL A 233 -0.79 3.23 1.77
N GLN A 234 0.05 3.47 0.77
CA GLN A 234 1.39 2.87 0.69
C GLN A 234 2.25 3.31 1.87
N ARG A 235 2.22 4.61 2.24
CA ARG A 235 2.92 5.11 3.42
C ARG A 235 2.54 4.35 4.69
N GLN A 236 1.27 3.93 4.81
CA GLN A 236 0.78 3.20 5.99
C GLN A 236 1.46 1.83 6.17
N PHE A 237 2.02 1.22 5.12
CA PHE A 237 2.70 -0.08 5.22
C PHE A 237 4.03 0.04 5.97
N SER A 238 4.63 1.24 5.97
CA SER A 238 5.78 1.57 6.79
C SER A 238 5.42 1.87 8.26
N MET A 239 4.14 1.79 8.65
CA MET A 239 3.63 2.11 9.99
C MET A 239 4.18 3.46 10.50
N PRO A 240 3.83 4.61 9.87
CA PRO A 240 4.57 5.87 9.93
C PRO A 240 4.39 6.66 11.24
N PHE A 241 4.34 5.95 12.36
CA PHE A 241 3.98 6.41 13.70
C PHE A 241 4.96 5.80 14.70
N ASP A 242 5.59 6.65 15.53
CA ASP A 242 6.51 6.18 16.57
C ASP A 242 5.71 5.60 17.75
N THR A 243 5.51 4.28 17.76
CA THR A 243 4.81 3.55 18.82
C THR A 243 5.69 2.43 19.37
N GLN A 244 5.62 2.23 20.69
CA GLN A 244 6.31 1.12 21.36
C GLN A 244 5.45 -0.15 21.39
N ASP A 245 4.13 0.01 21.47
CA ASP A 245 3.17 -1.09 21.51
C ASP A 245 2.73 -1.52 20.10
N LEU A 246 2.65 -2.83 19.88
CA LEU A 246 2.27 -3.42 18.59
C LEU A 246 0.79 -3.21 18.28
N VAL A 247 -0.09 -3.33 19.28
CA VAL A 247 -1.53 -3.13 19.09
C VAL A 247 -1.77 -1.68 18.70
N GLU A 248 -1.17 -0.73 19.42
CA GLU A 248 -1.23 0.70 19.09
C GLU A 248 -0.70 1.00 17.67
N GLN A 249 0.37 0.33 17.23
CA GLN A 249 0.88 0.49 15.85
C GLN A 249 -0.22 0.19 14.81
N TYR A 250 -0.89 -0.94 14.95
CA TYR A 250 -1.93 -1.38 14.03
C TYR A 250 -3.30 -0.73 14.30
N LEU A 251 -3.53 -0.13 15.47
CA LEU A 251 -4.63 0.81 15.68
C LEU A 251 -4.37 2.10 14.91
N ARG A 252 -3.14 2.61 14.91
CA ARG A 252 -2.79 3.85 14.19
C ARG A 252 -2.76 3.71 12.68
N TYR A 253 -2.51 2.50 12.15
CA TYR A 253 -2.67 2.13 10.75
C TYR A 253 -4.05 2.56 10.22
N THR A 254 -4.15 3.60 9.40
CA THR A 254 -5.44 4.25 9.09
C THR A 254 -6.27 3.54 8.03
N TYR A 255 -5.64 2.69 7.22
CA TYR A 255 -6.25 2.09 6.03
C TYR A 255 -7.44 1.15 6.29
N PRO A 256 -7.44 0.28 7.32
CA PRO A 256 -8.46 -0.76 7.46
C PRO A 256 -9.69 -0.34 8.27
N TYR A 257 -9.72 0.90 8.76
CA TYR A 257 -10.80 1.42 9.60
C TYR A 257 -11.72 2.37 8.81
N ASP A 258 -12.47 3.19 9.53
CA ASP A 258 -13.31 4.21 8.91
C ASP A 258 -12.51 5.22 8.07
N ILE A 259 -13.22 5.90 7.18
CA ILE A 259 -12.63 6.89 6.28
C ILE A 259 -12.19 8.17 6.99
N PHE A 260 -12.73 8.48 8.16
CA PHE A 260 -12.48 9.75 8.84
C PHE A 260 -11.07 9.80 9.40
N GLY A 261 -10.57 8.69 9.95
CA GLY A 261 -9.16 8.56 10.33
C GLY A 261 -8.21 8.79 9.15
N ARG A 262 -8.57 8.29 7.94
CA ARG A 262 -7.81 8.54 6.70
C ARG A 262 -7.84 10.02 6.31
N ILE A 263 -9.01 10.66 6.36
CA ILE A 263 -9.17 12.09 6.03
C ILE A 263 -8.34 12.98 6.94
N GLU A 264 -8.25 12.69 8.24
CA GLU A 264 -7.43 13.45 9.19
C GLU A 264 -5.93 13.36 8.86
N ASP A 265 -5.42 12.16 8.55
CA ASP A 265 -4.04 11.95 8.12
C ASP A 265 -3.76 12.67 6.79
N ILE A 266 -4.65 12.52 5.80
CA ILE A 266 -4.52 13.21 4.49
C ILE A 266 -4.47 14.73 4.68
N LYS A 267 -5.36 15.32 5.48
CA LYS A 267 -5.34 16.78 5.75
C LYS A 267 -4.04 17.25 6.36
N THR A 268 -3.49 16.45 7.28
CA THR A 268 -2.22 16.75 7.94
C THR A 268 -1.08 16.72 6.92
N GLU A 269 -1.01 15.67 6.10
CA GLU A 269 0.07 15.48 5.13
C GLU A 269 -0.04 16.43 3.93
N VAL A 270 -1.25 16.81 3.51
CA VAL A 270 -1.49 17.88 2.52
C VAL A 270 -0.84 19.20 2.95
N LYS A 271 -1.06 19.61 4.20
CA LYS A 271 -0.49 20.84 4.76
C LYS A 271 1.02 20.72 4.94
N LYS A 272 1.46 19.64 5.59
CA LYS A 272 2.88 19.39 5.91
C LYS A 272 3.76 19.38 4.67
N ARG A 273 3.28 18.77 3.59
CA ARG A 273 4.03 18.59 2.33
C ARG A 273 3.72 19.63 1.28
N ASN A 274 2.89 20.64 1.59
CA ASN A 274 2.47 21.70 0.67
C ASN A 274 2.00 21.14 -0.68
N LEU A 275 1.01 20.22 -0.64
CA LEU A 275 0.49 19.58 -1.84
C LEU A 275 -0.41 20.55 -2.62
N ALA A 276 -0.18 20.66 -3.93
CA ALA A 276 -0.99 21.49 -4.83
C ALA A 276 -2.34 20.84 -5.15
N GLY A 277 -2.41 19.51 -5.13
CA GLY A 277 -3.62 18.74 -5.41
C GLY A 277 -3.44 17.27 -5.07
N LEU A 278 -4.53 16.51 -5.17
CA LEU A 278 -4.56 15.07 -4.96
C LEU A 278 -5.02 14.34 -6.22
N ILE A 279 -4.39 13.20 -6.50
CA ILE A 279 -4.91 12.17 -7.38
C ILE A 279 -5.55 11.11 -6.50
N HIS A 280 -6.88 10.96 -6.61
CA HIS A 280 -7.60 9.87 -5.97
C HIS A 280 -7.69 8.70 -6.95
N TYR A 281 -6.92 7.65 -6.69
CA TYR A 281 -7.03 6.41 -7.44
C TYR A 281 -8.11 5.52 -6.83
N THR A 282 -8.96 4.98 -7.70
CA THR A 282 -9.90 3.94 -7.34
C THR A 282 -9.70 2.72 -8.24
N GLN A 283 -9.80 1.55 -7.65
CA GLN A 283 -9.87 0.31 -8.40
C GLN A 283 -11.31 0.04 -8.83
N THR A 284 -11.54 -0.38 -10.07
CA THR A 284 -12.87 -0.81 -10.53
C THR A 284 -13.42 -1.91 -9.63
N PHE A 285 -14.69 -1.78 -9.23
CA PHE A 285 -15.39 -2.67 -8.29
C PHE A 285 -14.86 -2.64 -6.84
N CYS A 286 -14.12 -1.59 -6.46
CA CYS A 286 -13.75 -1.34 -5.07
C CYS A 286 -14.80 -0.47 -4.38
N PHE A 287 -15.27 -0.89 -3.20
CA PHE A 287 -16.25 -0.11 -2.42
C PHE A 287 -15.73 1.29 -2.04
N ARG A 288 -14.40 1.49 -2.03
CA ARG A 288 -13.77 2.81 -1.78
C ARG A 288 -14.11 3.85 -2.86
N GLN A 289 -14.69 3.46 -3.99
CA GLN A 289 -15.29 4.40 -4.94
C GLN A 289 -16.42 5.21 -4.31
N ILE A 290 -17.22 4.61 -3.42
CA ILE A 290 -18.30 5.28 -2.70
C ILE A 290 -17.72 6.36 -1.76
N GLN A 291 -16.53 6.11 -1.22
CA GLN A 291 -15.82 7.02 -0.32
C GLN A 291 -15.35 8.31 -1.01
N ASP A 292 -15.26 8.37 -2.35
CA ASP A 292 -14.90 9.57 -3.11
C ASP A 292 -15.77 10.78 -2.74
N MET A 293 -17.08 10.55 -2.50
CA MET A 293 -18.02 11.59 -2.11
C MET A 293 -17.64 12.26 -0.78
N VAL A 294 -17.14 11.48 0.18
CA VAL A 294 -16.75 11.99 1.50
C VAL A 294 -15.41 12.72 1.39
N ILE A 295 -14.44 12.13 0.67
CA ILE A 295 -13.13 12.74 0.41
C ILE A 295 -13.29 14.15 -0.20
N ARG A 296 -14.09 14.27 -1.27
CA ARG A 296 -14.33 15.55 -1.96
C ARG A 296 -15.02 16.61 -1.12
N ARG A 297 -15.82 16.20 -0.12
CA ARG A 297 -16.48 17.13 0.81
C ARG A 297 -15.55 17.62 1.91
N CYS A 298 -14.55 16.82 2.26
CA CYS A 298 -13.73 17.07 3.43
C CYS A 298 -12.37 17.69 3.11
N ILE A 299 -11.85 17.55 1.88
CA ILE A 299 -10.52 18.02 1.49
C ILE A 299 -10.61 19.26 0.60
N ASP A 300 -9.81 20.28 0.93
CA ASP A 300 -9.90 21.61 0.31
C ASP A 300 -9.02 21.78 -0.94
N VAL A 301 -8.03 20.92 -1.16
CA VAL A 301 -7.17 20.97 -2.36
C VAL A 301 -7.88 20.31 -3.56
N PRO A 302 -7.60 20.73 -4.81
CA PRO A 302 -8.18 20.11 -6.00
C PRO A 302 -7.93 18.59 -6.06
N ILE A 303 -8.94 17.83 -6.49
CA ILE A 303 -8.88 16.36 -6.57
C ILE A 303 -9.28 15.86 -7.96
N LEU A 304 -8.36 15.16 -8.62
CA LEU A 304 -8.64 14.36 -9.81
C LEU A 304 -8.84 12.89 -9.41
N THR A 305 -10.03 12.34 -9.69
CA THR A 305 -10.27 10.90 -9.50
C THR A 305 -9.97 10.14 -10.79
N ILE A 306 -9.14 9.11 -10.71
CA ILE A 306 -8.86 8.16 -11.79
C ILE A 306 -9.26 6.75 -11.37
N GLU A 307 -9.55 5.91 -12.35
CA GLU A 307 -10.00 4.54 -12.14
C GLU A 307 -9.12 3.59 -12.96
N GLY A 308 -8.66 2.49 -12.34
CA GLY A 308 -7.96 1.40 -13.00
C GLY A 308 -8.67 0.06 -12.79
N ASP A 309 -8.62 -0.82 -13.78
CA ASP A 309 -9.33 -2.11 -13.78
C ASP A 309 -8.37 -3.31 -13.76
N ALA A 310 -7.46 -3.38 -14.73
CA ALA A 310 -6.52 -4.48 -14.90
C ALA A 310 -5.08 -3.95 -15.01
N PRO A 311 -4.07 -4.80 -14.75
CA PRO A 311 -2.67 -4.44 -14.94
C PRO A 311 -2.39 -4.01 -16.39
N CYS A 312 -2.15 -2.73 -16.60
CA CYS A 312 -1.82 -2.17 -17.91
C CYS A 312 -1.16 -0.79 -17.77
N PRO A 313 -0.55 -0.27 -18.84
CA PRO A 313 -0.19 1.14 -18.91
C PRO A 313 -1.43 2.03 -18.87
N LEU A 314 -1.26 3.26 -18.38
CA LEU A 314 -2.27 4.30 -18.44
C LEU A 314 -2.78 4.49 -19.88
N ASP A 315 -4.10 4.49 -20.03
CA ASP A 315 -4.74 4.75 -21.32
C ASP A 315 -4.64 6.24 -21.71
N ALA A 316 -4.81 6.54 -23.01
CA ALA A 316 -4.67 7.90 -23.55
C ALA A 316 -5.64 8.92 -22.92
N ARG A 317 -6.86 8.49 -22.56
CA ARG A 317 -7.85 9.38 -21.92
C ARG A 317 -7.42 9.72 -20.50
N THR A 318 -6.91 8.75 -19.75
CA THR A 318 -6.40 8.98 -18.40
C THR A 318 -5.14 9.85 -18.43
N LYS A 319 -4.22 9.62 -19.38
CA LYS A 319 -3.04 10.46 -19.61
C LYS A 319 -3.41 11.93 -19.85
N LEU A 320 -4.34 12.21 -20.76
CA LEU A 320 -4.81 13.58 -21.05
C LEU A 320 -5.43 14.27 -19.84
N ARG A 321 -6.18 13.52 -19.00
CA ARG A 321 -6.78 14.07 -17.77
C ARG A 321 -5.72 14.44 -16.73
N LEU A 322 -4.66 13.63 -16.61
CA LEU A 322 -3.53 13.90 -15.72
C LEU A 322 -2.75 15.13 -16.20
N GLU A 323 -2.44 15.22 -17.49
CA GLU A 323 -1.80 16.40 -18.11
C GLU A 323 -2.60 17.68 -17.85
N SER A 324 -3.90 17.65 -18.16
CA SER A 324 -4.80 18.80 -17.97
C SER A 324 -4.89 19.22 -16.49
N PHE A 325 -4.86 18.26 -15.56
CA PHE A 325 -4.90 18.55 -14.13
C PHE A 325 -3.59 19.18 -13.64
N VAL A 326 -2.44 18.68 -14.10
CA VAL A 326 -1.13 19.27 -13.78
C VAL A 326 -1.01 20.68 -14.38
N GLU A 327 -1.47 20.90 -15.61
CA GLU A 327 -1.50 22.23 -16.24
C GLU A 327 -2.40 23.20 -15.47
N MET A 328 -3.59 22.76 -15.05
CA MET A 328 -4.50 23.58 -14.24
C MET A 328 -3.85 24.01 -12.91
N LEU A 329 -3.08 23.12 -12.28
CA LEU A 329 -2.40 23.40 -11.00
C LEU A 329 -1.16 24.30 -11.14
N SER A 330 -0.53 24.34 -12.32
CA SER A 330 0.64 25.19 -12.58
C SER A 330 0.26 26.65 -12.87
N GLN A 331 -1.01 26.92 -13.20
CA GLN A 331 -1.49 28.28 -13.40
C GLN A 331 -1.66 29.02 -12.06
N PRO A 332 -1.23 30.29 -11.97
CA PRO A 332 -1.47 31.08 -10.77
C PRO A 332 -2.98 31.20 -10.54
N ILE A 333 -3.45 30.72 -9.39
CA ILE A 333 -4.84 30.86 -8.98
C ILE A 333 -5.11 32.36 -8.83
N ASN A 334 -5.77 32.97 -9.83
CA ASN A 334 -6.40 34.26 -9.69
C ASN A 334 -7.52 34.11 -8.65
N ARG A 335 -7.18 34.22 -7.37
CA ARG A 335 -8.14 34.33 -6.28
C ARG A 335 -8.83 35.69 -6.46
N ARG A 336 -10.04 35.67 -7.03
CA ARG A 336 -10.99 36.79 -6.90
C ARG A 336 -11.59 36.79 -5.51
#